data_AF-A0A1H2A401-F1
#
_entry.id   AF-A0A1H2A401-F1
#
_cell.length_a   1.000
_cell.length_b   1.000
_cell.length_c   1.000
_cell.angle_alpha   90.00
_cell.angle_beta   90.00
_cell.angle_gamma   90.00
#
_symmetry.space_group_name_H-M   'P 1'
#
loop_
_entity.id
_entity.type
_entity.pdbx_description
1 polymer ?
#
loop_
_entity_poly.entity_id
_entity_poly.type
_entity_poly.pdbx_seq_one_letter_code
_entity_poly.pdbx_strand_id
1 'polypeptide(L)'
;MFASPGVSGEAYGGGMAEPKTSRTEQSVATFLATVADPRRRADAEAAVALSAAVTGAEPVMWGTAIVGFGAYHYRYASGREGDWPAVGLSPRKQALTFYIVPDFDGYDELLARLGPHTPGKSCLLLKRLDDVDRSVLSDLILRGFRHLDGQTVGAGAQ
;
A
#
# COMPACT_ATOMS: atom_id res chain seq x y z
N MET A 1 17.31 -59.39 -21.19
CA MET A 1 15.99 -59.23 -20.55
C MET A 1 16.22 -58.85 -19.10
N PHE A 2 16.27 -57.56 -18.81
CA PHE A 2 16.24 -57.04 -17.44
C PHE A 2 15.10 -56.02 -17.40
N ALA A 3 14.11 -56.31 -16.58
CA ALA A 3 13.02 -55.40 -16.26
C ALA A 3 13.49 -54.36 -15.24
N SER A 4 13.04 -53.13 -15.40
CA SER A 4 12.96 -52.11 -14.35
C SER A 4 11.92 -51.05 -14.72
N PRO A 5 11.33 -50.38 -13.72
CA PRO A 5 9.89 -50.12 -13.65
C PRO A 5 9.54 -48.65 -13.95
N GLY A 6 8.23 -48.40 -13.97
CA GLY A 6 7.60 -47.14 -14.34
C GLY A 6 8.11 -45.91 -13.59
N VAL A 7 8.30 -44.84 -14.36
CA VAL A 7 8.52 -43.50 -13.86
C VAL A 7 7.17 -42.97 -13.39
N SER A 8 7.01 -42.95 -12.07
CA SER A 8 5.90 -42.33 -11.37
C SER A 8 6.08 -40.81 -11.42
N GLY A 9 5.00 -40.08 -11.69
CA GLY A 9 5.01 -38.64 -11.85
C GLY A 9 5.52 -37.90 -10.62
N GLU A 10 6.45 -36.98 -10.83
CA GLU A 10 6.78 -35.94 -9.87
C GLU A 10 5.93 -34.71 -10.20
N ALA A 11 4.90 -34.50 -9.36
CA ALA A 11 4.14 -33.29 -9.34
C ALA A 11 5.04 -32.15 -8.84
N TYR A 12 5.30 -31.15 -9.69
CA TYR A 12 5.84 -29.88 -9.26
C TYR A 12 4.75 -29.13 -8.47
N GLY A 13 4.78 -29.27 -7.15
CA GLY A 13 4.04 -28.42 -6.23
C GLY A 13 4.56 -26.99 -6.35
N GLY A 14 3.87 -26.17 -7.15
CA GLY A 14 4.06 -24.73 -7.16
C GLY A 14 3.71 -24.17 -5.79
N GLY A 15 4.74 -23.85 -4.99
CA GLY A 15 4.57 -23.20 -3.70
C GLY A 15 3.79 -21.90 -3.87
N MET A 16 2.60 -21.86 -3.29
CA MET A 16 1.78 -20.65 -3.20
C MET A 16 2.51 -19.69 -2.26
N ALA A 17 3.35 -18.82 -2.82
CA ALA A 17 4.00 -17.78 -2.06
C ALA A 17 2.91 -16.86 -1.49
N GLU A 18 2.68 -16.97 -0.18
CA GLU A 18 1.77 -16.07 0.53
C GLU A 18 2.12 -14.61 0.17
N PRO A 19 1.10 -13.76 -0.06
CA PRO A 19 1.36 -12.37 -0.33
C PRO A 19 2.17 -11.79 0.84
N LYS A 20 3.36 -11.27 0.53
CA LYS A 20 4.30 -10.70 1.53
C LYS A 20 3.71 -9.51 2.30
N THR A 21 2.55 -9.03 1.90
CA THR A 21 1.88 -7.87 2.46
C THR A 21 0.45 -8.26 2.80
N SER A 22 0.28 -8.84 3.99
CA SER A 22 -1.02 -9.14 4.58
C SER A 22 -1.18 -8.33 5.87
N ARG A 23 -2.42 -8.13 6.32
CA ARG A 23 -2.70 -7.51 7.62
C ARG A 23 -1.99 -8.27 8.74
N THR A 24 -1.40 -7.56 9.69
CA THR A 24 -0.73 -8.15 10.85
C THR A 24 -1.25 -7.53 12.15
N GLU A 25 -1.04 -8.22 13.26
CA GLU A 25 -1.35 -7.74 14.62
C GLU A 25 -0.24 -6.81 15.18
N GLN A 26 0.71 -6.40 14.34
CA GLN A 26 1.77 -5.50 14.77
C GLN A 26 1.21 -4.11 15.07
N SER A 27 1.68 -3.51 16.16
CA SER A 27 1.31 -2.14 16.51
C SER A 27 1.96 -1.15 15.56
N VAL A 28 1.13 -0.29 14.95
CA VAL A 28 1.56 0.85 14.13
C VAL A 28 2.46 1.78 14.93
N ALA A 29 2.11 2.06 16.20
CA ALA A 29 2.92 2.93 17.06
C ALA A 29 4.31 2.34 17.32
N THR A 30 4.39 1.03 17.60
CA THR A 30 5.67 0.33 17.77
C THR A 30 6.49 0.37 16.48
N PHE A 31 5.86 0.15 15.32
CA PHE A 31 6.53 0.25 14.02
C PHE A 31 7.10 1.65 13.77
N LEU A 32 6.32 2.71 13.98
CA LEU A 32 6.79 4.09 13.80
C LEU A 32 7.95 4.43 14.74
N ALA A 33 7.94 3.93 15.98
CA ALA A 33 9.04 4.11 16.91
C ALA A 33 10.37 3.48 16.44
N THR A 34 10.33 2.50 15.51
CA THR A 34 11.54 1.92 14.91
C THR A 34 12.18 2.80 13.82
N VAL A 35 11.49 3.84 13.35
CA VAL A 35 12.02 4.77 12.34
C VAL A 35 13.16 5.57 12.94
N ALA A 36 14.40 5.26 12.54
CA ALA A 36 15.60 5.81 13.16
C ALA A 36 15.76 7.34 12.99
N ASP A 37 15.37 7.88 11.84
CA ASP A 37 15.42 9.32 11.60
C ASP A 37 14.24 10.02 12.32
N PRO A 38 14.52 10.94 13.28
CA PRO A 38 13.47 11.56 14.07
C PRO A 38 12.54 12.46 13.26
N ARG A 39 13.04 13.08 12.18
CA ARG A 39 12.21 13.92 11.30
C ARG A 39 11.30 13.05 10.44
N ARG A 40 11.82 11.96 9.86
CA ARG A 40 11.02 10.99 9.12
C ARG A 40 9.96 10.36 10.01
N ARG A 41 10.29 10.07 11.27
CA ARG A 41 9.34 9.56 12.26
C ARG A 41 8.20 10.55 12.50
N ALA A 42 8.52 11.82 12.75
CA ALA A 42 7.51 12.87 12.94
C ALA A 42 6.63 13.04 11.69
N ASP A 43 7.21 13.06 10.49
CA ASP A 43 6.47 13.11 9.22
C ASP A 43 5.53 11.89 9.09
N ALA A 44 6.00 10.71 9.47
CA ALA A 44 5.22 9.48 9.39
C ALA A 44 4.06 9.46 10.39
N GLU A 45 4.30 9.87 11.63
CA GLU A 45 3.27 10.00 12.66
C GLU A 45 2.20 11.02 12.23
N ALA A 46 2.61 12.18 11.71
CA ALA A 46 1.69 13.20 11.20
C ALA A 46 0.89 12.69 9.99
N ALA A 47 1.52 11.95 9.08
CA ALA A 47 0.84 11.36 7.94
C ALA A 47 -0.13 10.24 8.33
N VAL A 48 0.21 9.39 9.30
CA VAL A 48 -0.72 8.38 9.84
C VAL A 48 -1.93 9.05 10.49
N ALA A 49 -1.70 10.09 11.31
CA ALA A 49 -2.77 10.83 11.94
C ALA A 49 -3.68 11.53 10.92
N LEU A 50 -3.09 12.14 9.89
CA LEU A 50 -3.83 12.75 8.79
C LEU A 50 -4.70 11.73 8.06
N SER A 51 -4.10 10.60 7.65
CA SER A 51 -4.80 9.54 6.93
C SER A 51 -5.95 8.95 7.76
N ALA A 52 -5.74 8.71 9.06
CA ALA A 52 -6.78 8.24 9.95
C ALA A 52 -7.93 9.26 10.06
N ALA A 53 -7.61 10.55 10.22
CA ALA A 53 -8.60 11.60 10.36
C ALA A 53 -9.46 11.78 9.09
N VAL A 54 -8.85 11.74 7.91
CA VAL A 54 -9.58 11.95 6.64
C VAL A 54 -10.38 10.73 6.22
N THR A 55 -9.86 9.52 6.45
CA THR A 55 -10.54 8.28 6.05
C THR A 55 -11.56 7.79 7.09
N GLY A 56 -11.36 8.13 8.36
CA GLY A 56 -12.10 7.55 9.48
C GLY A 56 -11.73 6.08 9.75
N ALA A 57 -10.70 5.54 9.09
CA ALA A 57 -10.27 4.16 9.24
C ALA A 57 -9.13 4.04 10.26
N GLU A 58 -9.16 2.97 11.06
CA GLU A 58 -8.07 2.62 11.96
C GLU A 58 -6.82 2.20 11.16
N PRO A 59 -5.62 2.70 11.53
CA PRO A 59 -4.38 2.30 10.88
C PRO A 59 -4.02 0.86 11.26
N VAL A 60 -3.77 0.02 10.26
CA VAL A 60 -3.39 -1.39 10.44
C VAL A 60 -2.03 -1.66 9.80
N MET A 61 -1.21 -2.50 10.41
CA MET A 61 0.05 -2.93 9.80
C MET A 61 -0.21 -3.93 8.66
N TRP A 62 0.47 -3.73 7.54
CA TRP A 62 0.49 -4.62 6.39
C TRP A 62 1.92 -5.05 6.10
N GLY A 63 2.18 -6.36 6.21
CA GLY A 63 3.52 -6.91 6.22
C GLY A 63 4.37 -6.29 7.34
N THR A 64 5.60 -5.91 7.03
CA THR A 64 6.58 -5.40 8.01
C THR A 64 6.83 -3.90 7.95
N ALA A 65 6.25 -3.19 6.98
CA ALA A 65 6.69 -1.82 6.67
C ALA A 65 5.62 -0.90 6.08
N ILE A 66 4.36 -1.32 6.03
CA ILE A 66 3.26 -0.50 5.49
C ILE A 66 2.20 -0.34 6.57
N VAL A 67 1.78 0.90 6.79
CA VAL A 67 0.58 1.24 7.55
C VAL A 67 -0.54 1.44 6.53
N GLY A 68 -1.60 0.67 6.62
CA GLY A 68 -2.71 0.68 5.67
C GLY A 68 -4.01 1.14 6.32
N PHE A 69 -4.89 1.70 5.49
CA PHE A 69 -6.22 2.19 5.83
C PHE A 69 -7.23 1.51 4.89
N GLY A 70 -8.26 0.89 5.47
CA GLY A 70 -9.23 0.11 4.70
C GLY A 70 -8.65 -1.14 4.05
N ALA A 71 -9.41 -1.72 3.12
CA ALA A 71 -8.89 -2.71 2.17
C ALA A 71 -9.79 -2.86 0.94
N TYR A 72 -9.18 -3.34 -0.12
CA TYR A 72 -9.87 -3.85 -1.30
C TYR A 72 -9.32 -5.23 -1.66
N HIS A 73 -10.14 -6.00 -2.36
CA HIS A 73 -9.76 -7.31 -2.88
C HIS A 73 -9.37 -7.16 -4.36
N TYR A 74 -8.20 -7.66 -4.76
CA TYR A 74 -7.80 -7.69 -6.16
C TYR A 74 -7.92 -9.10 -6.73
N ARG A 75 -8.31 -9.23 -8.00
CA ARG A 75 -8.34 -10.52 -8.71
C ARG A 75 -7.73 -10.40 -10.10
N TYR A 76 -6.67 -11.16 -10.33
CA TYR A 76 -5.99 -11.22 -11.62
C TYR A 76 -6.70 -12.17 -12.59
N ALA A 77 -6.54 -11.93 -13.90
CA ALA A 77 -7.05 -12.82 -14.95
C ALA A 77 -6.47 -14.26 -14.87
N SER A 78 -5.30 -14.43 -14.26
CA SER A 78 -4.68 -15.73 -13.97
C SER A 78 -5.35 -16.49 -12.82
N GLY A 79 -6.34 -15.90 -12.14
CA GLY A 79 -6.97 -16.47 -10.95
C GLY A 79 -6.25 -16.16 -9.63
N ARG A 80 -5.09 -15.47 -9.67
CA ARG A 80 -4.44 -15.00 -8.44
C ARG A 80 -5.23 -13.85 -7.84
N GLU A 81 -5.55 -13.92 -6.56
CA GLU A 81 -6.26 -12.86 -5.84
C GLU A 81 -5.64 -12.60 -4.47
N GLY A 82 -6.13 -11.58 -3.78
CA GLY A 82 -5.68 -11.21 -2.44
C GLY A 82 -6.16 -9.82 -2.05
N ASP A 83 -5.79 -9.41 -0.84
CA ASP A 83 -6.20 -8.13 -0.27
C ASP A 83 -5.04 -7.12 -0.29
N TRP A 84 -5.41 -5.85 -0.38
CA TRP A 84 -4.46 -4.74 -0.28
C TRP A 84 -5.12 -3.56 0.44
N PRO A 85 -4.37 -2.71 1.17
CA PRO A 85 -4.95 -1.52 1.76
C PRO A 85 -5.47 -0.55 0.68
N ALA A 86 -6.61 0.09 0.93
CA ALA A 86 -7.17 1.10 0.03
C ALA A 86 -6.24 2.33 -0.08
N VAL A 87 -5.65 2.72 1.05
CA VAL A 87 -4.51 3.66 1.08
C VAL A 87 -3.43 3.11 2.01
N GLY A 88 -2.17 3.21 1.60
CA GLY A 88 -1.03 2.80 2.41
C GLY A 88 -0.01 3.93 2.63
N LEU A 89 0.80 3.78 3.67
CA LEU A 89 1.92 4.66 4.00
C LEU A 89 3.14 3.83 4.41
N SER A 90 4.31 4.18 3.89
CA SER A 90 5.58 3.61 4.33
C SER A 90 6.66 4.68 4.50
N PRO A 91 7.20 4.87 5.72
CA PRO A 91 8.31 5.80 5.98
C PRO A 91 9.64 5.18 5.55
N ARG A 92 9.91 5.17 4.25
CA ARG A 92 11.16 4.65 3.71
C ARG A 92 12.32 5.62 4.01
N LYS A 93 13.55 5.10 3.94
CA LYS A 93 14.78 5.88 4.19
C LYS A 93 14.86 7.14 3.33
N GLN A 94 14.48 7.06 2.06
CA GLN A 94 14.62 8.16 1.10
C GLN A 94 13.40 9.09 1.02
N ALA A 95 12.20 8.55 1.22
CA ALA A 95 10.95 9.27 1.05
C ALA A 95 9.83 8.69 1.91
N LEU A 96 8.84 9.51 2.21
CA LEU A 96 7.54 9.06 2.72
C LEU A 96 6.73 8.60 1.52
N THR A 97 6.45 7.30 1.44
CA THR A 97 5.75 6.70 0.31
C THR A 97 4.29 6.49 0.66
N PHE A 98 3.40 7.18 -0.05
CA PHE A 98 1.96 6.93 -0.03
C PHE A 98 1.63 5.93 -1.14
N TYR A 99 0.79 4.95 -0.84
CA TYR A 99 0.21 4.03 -1.81
C TYR A 99 -1.22 4.49 -2.06
N ILE A 100 -1.43 5.16 -3.20
CA ILE A 100 -2.71 5.69 -3.67
C ILE A 100 -2.78 5.31 -5.14
N VAL A 101 -3.82 4.58 -5.54
CA VAL A 101 -4.01 4.16 -6.93
C VAL A 101 -4.51 5.37 -7.73
N PRO A 102 -3.89 5.72 -8.88
CA PRO A 102 -4.18 6.94 -9.63
C PRO A 102 -5.46 6.87 -10.49
N ASP A 103 -6.41 5.99 -10.19
CA ASP A 103 -7.53 5.63 -11.07
C ASP A 103 -8.85 6.33 -10.68
N PHE A 104 -8.78 7.58 -10.22
CA PHE A 104 -9.96 8.36 -9.86
C PHE A 104 -10.00 9.75 -10.50
N ASP A 105 -11.21 10.25 -10.70
CA ASP A 105 -11.45 11.54 -11.34
C ASP A 105 -10.78 12.70 -10.59
N GLY A 106 -10.00 13.49 -11.33
CA GLY A 106 -9.27 14.65 -10.81
C GLY A 106 -7.95 14.32 -10.13
N TYR A 107 -7.44 13.07 -10.22
CA TYR A 107 -6.12 12.71 -9.67
C TYR A 107 -5.00 13.63 -10.18
N ASP A 108 -4.89 13.82 -11.49
CA ASP A 108 -3.84 14.63 -12.10
C ASP A 108 -3.95 16.12 -11.73
N GLU A 109 -5.17 16.65 -11.60
CA GLU A 109 -5.40 18.04 -11.19
C GLU A 109 -4.98 18.29 -9.74
N LEU A 110 -5.24 17.32 -8.85
CA LEU A 110 -4.77 17.37 -7.47
C LEU A 110 -3.25 17.25 -7.43
N LEU A 111 -2.68 16.33 -8.20
CA LEU A 111 -1.24 16.10 -8.23
C LEU A 111 -0.46 17.34 -8.70
N ALA A 112 -1.00 18.09 -9.68
CA ALA A 112 -0.43 19.37 -10.14
C ALA A 112 -0.37 20.45 -9.05
N ARG A 113 -1.23 20.38 -8.04
CA ARG A 113 -1.33 21.34 -6.93
C ARG A 113 -0.62 20.90 -5.66
N LEU A 114 -0.19 19.64 -5.59
CA LEU A 114 0.33 19.04 -4.37
C LEU A 114 1.65 19.66 -3.90
N GLY A 115 2.50 20.15 -4.81
CA GLY A 115 3.88 20.54 -4.52
C GLY A 115 4.89 19.47 -4.91
N PRO A 116 6.15 19.53 -4.43
CA PRO A 116 7.21 18.61 -4.84
C PRO A 116 6.93 17.15 -4.48
N HIS A 117 6.81 16.31 -5.50
CA HIS A 117 6.57 14.87 -5.33
C HIS A 117 7.22 14.08 -6.46
N THR A 118 7.24 12.76 -6.32
CA THR A 118 7.62 11.83 -7.39
C THR A 118 6.55 10.76 -7.53
N PRO A 119 5.83 10.70 -8.66
CA PRO A 119 4.85 9.65 -8.90
C PRO A 119 5.55 8.33 -9.26
N GLY A 120 5.04 7.23 -8.72
CA GLY A 120 5.29 5.86 -9.16
C GLY A 120 4.05 5.27 -9.83
N LYS A 121 4.05 3.96 -10.09
CA LYS A 121 2.90 3.29 -10.74
C LYS A 121 1.61 3.35 -9.92
N SER A 122 1.73 3.05 -8.63
CA SER A 122 0.64 3.02 -7.63
C SER A 122 1.08 3.65 -6.31
N CYS A 123 2.03 4.58 -6.38
CA CYS A 123 2.56 5.23 -5.21
C CYS A 123 3.01 6.66 -5.50
N LEU A 124 3.12 7.44 -4.43
CA LEU A 124 3.49 8.84 -4.43
C LEU A 124 4.58 9.04 -3.38
N LEU A 125 5.74 9.50 -3.81
CA LEU A 125 6.90 9.69 -2.95
C LEU A 125 7.05 11.17 -2.59
N LEU A 126 7.01 11.45 -1.29
CA LEU A 126 7.20 12.79 -0.73
C LEU A 126 8.51 12.82 0.04
N LYS A 127 9.35 13.83 -0.20
CA LYS A 127 10.60 13.98 0.57
C LYS A 127 10.30 14.34 2.02
N ARG A 128 9.42 15.33 2.22
CA ARG A 128 8.93 15.81 3.52
C ARG A 128 7.44 16.08 3.44
N LEU A 129 6.76 15.98 4.57
CA LEU A 129 5.34 16.29 4.64
C LEU A 129 5.07 17.80 4.53
N ASP A 130 5.98 18.64 5.01
CA ASP A 130 5.84 20.11 4.96
C ASP A 130 6.17 20.73 3.59
N ASP A 131 6.73 19.96 2.66
CA ASP A 131 7.01 20.45 1.31
C ASP A 131 5.73 20.46 0.44
N VAL A 132 4.65 19.77 0.87
CA VAL A 132 3.41 19.60 0.09
C VAL A 132 2.22 20.34 0.70
N ASP A 133 1.24 20.66 -0.14
CA ASP A 133 -0.06 21.16 0.30
C ASP A 133 -0.83 20.04 1.03
N ARG A 134 -0.99 20.20 2.34
CA ARG A 134 -1.68 19.22 3.21
C ARG A 134 -3.16 19.07 2.86
N SER A 135 -3.82 20.11 2.37
CA SER A 135 -5.22 20.03 1.95
C SER A 135 -5.36 19.20 0.69
N VAL A 136 -4.44 19.36 -0.27
CA VAL A 136 -4.41 18.55 -1.50
C VAL A 136 -4.07 17.10 -1.18
N LEU A 137 -3.08 16.86 -0.31
CA LEU A 137 -2.75 15.50 0.14
C LEU A 137 -3.95 14.81 0.84
N SER A 138 -4.69 15.56 1.66
CA SER A 138 -5.90 15.05 2.32
C SER A 138 -6.96 14.60 1.30
N ASP A 139 -7.17 15.39 0.25
CA ASP A 139 -8.14 15.07 -0.80
C ASP A 139 -7.69 13.85 -1.62
N LEU A 140 -6.40 13.74 -1.94
CA LEU A 140 -5.83 12.56 -2.60
C LEU A 140 -6.06 11.28 -1.77
N ILE A 141 -5.80 11.34 -0.45
CA ILE A 141 -6.01 10.22 0.45
C ILE A 141 -7.49 9.85 0.51
N LEU A 142 -8.36 10.83 0.74
CA LEU A 142 -9.80 10.59 0.88
C LEU A 142 -10.42 9.99 -0.39
N ARG A 143 -10.09 10.55 -1.55
CA ARG A 143 -10.62 10.06 -2.84
C ARG A 143 -10.07 8.69 -3.18
N GLY A 144 -8.76 8.47 -3.01
CA GLY A 144 -8.15 7.16 -3.21
C GLY A 144 -8.73 6.09 -2.28
N PHE A 145 -8.95 6.44 -1.01
CA PHE A 145 -9.61 5.56 -0.06
C PHE A 145 -11.03 5.21 -0.50
N ARG A 146 -11.86 6.20 -0.82
CA ARG A 146 -13.25 5.98 -1.27
C ARG A 146 -13.36 5.21 -2.58
N HIS A 147 -12.36 5.35 -3.44
CA HIS A 147 -12.31 4.65 -4.72
C HIS A 147 -12.12 3.13 -4.53
N LEU A 148 -11.38 2.69 -3.51
CA LEU A 148 -11.01 1.29 -3.33
C LEU A 148 -11.63 0.60 -2.13
N ASP A 149 -11.88 1.30 -1.02
CA ASP A 149 -12.29 0.63 0.22
C ASP A 149 -13.58 -0.19 0.03
N GLY A 150 -13.51 -1.46 0.42
CA GLY A 150 -14.58 -2.44 0.26
C GLY A 150 -14.83 -2.91 -1.18
N GLN A 151 -14.03 -2.49 -2.16
CA GLN A 151 -14.18 -2.89 -3.55
C GLN A 151 -13.49 -4.22 -3.85
N THR A 152 -13.99 -4.90 -4.90
CA THR A 152 -13.26 -5.98 -5.58
C THR A 152 -12.87 -5.51 -6.96
N VAL A 153 -11.56 -5.40 -7.23
CA VAL A 153 -11.03 -4.87 -8.50
C VAL A 153 -10.41 -5.99 -9.34
N GLY A 154 -10.71 -5.97 -10.64
CA GLY A 154 -10.11 -6.87 -11.63
C GLY A 154 -8.69 -6.44 -12.05
N ALA A 155 -7.93 -7.35 -12.65
CA ALA A 155 -6.58 -7.09 -13.18
C ALA A 155 -6.50 -5.76 -13.97
N GLY A 156 -5.76 -4.79 -13.45
CA GLY A 156 -5.51 -3.50 -14.12
C GLY A 156 -5.15 -2.35 -13.17
N ALA A 157 -5.53 -2.43 -11.89
CA ALA A 157 -5.42 -1.32 -10.94
C ALA A 157 -4.03 -1.16 -10.25
N GLN A 158 -2.92 -1.66 -10.80
CA GLN A 158 -1.58 -1.56 -10.17
C GLN A 158 -0.41 -1.24 -11.11
#